data_AF-A0A3D1PDR5-F1
#
_entry.id   AF-A0A3D1PDR5-F1
#
_cell.length_a   1.000
_cell.length_b   1.000
_cell.length_c   1.000
_cell.angle_alpha   90.00
_cell.angle_beta   90.00
_cell.angle_gamma   90.00
#
_symmetry.space_group_name_H-M   'P 1'
#
loop_
_entity.id
_entity.type
_entity.pdbx_description
1 polymer ?
#
loop_
_entity_poly.entity_id
_entity_poly.type
_entity_poly.pdbx_seq_one_letter_code
_entity_poly.pdbx_strand_id
1 'polypeptide(L)'
;MSRVANVESPRPVTPLGILVEHLETAVQMVAESNVPAAVKTHLQKTLDLAAGLDPYLDECTTQESPALNAIAIKTSTEDWSKQFSDGATVRQLEQEMLSGHLEGQVLKMFVYMTRAKSILDIGMFTG
;
A
#
# COMPACT_ATOMS: atom_id res chain seq x y z
N MET A 1 -6.78 23.72 18.93
CA MET A 1 -7.10 23.29 17.55
C MET A 1 -5.82 22.76 16.94
N SER A 2 -5.57 21.46 17.08
CA SER A 2 -4.35 20.82 16.57
C SER A 2 -4.56 20.51 15.09
N ARG A 3 -3.72 21.07 14.22
CA ARG A 3 -3.65 20.68 12.81
C ARG A 3 -3.08 19.27 12.79
N VAL A 4 -3.95 18.29 12.56
CA VAL A 4 -3.50 16.94 12.16
C VAL A 4 -2.74 17.15 10.85
N ALA A 5 -1.43 16.90 10.88
CA ALA A 5 -0.61 16.90 9.68
C ALA A 5 -1.30 15.98 8.67
N ASN A 6 -1.51 16.50 7.46
CA ASN A 6 -2.10 15.76 6.37
C ASN A 6 -1.17 14.56 6.12
N VAL A 7 -1.55 13.37 6.59
CA VAL A 7 -0.77 12.15 6.35
C VAL A 7 -0.82 11.94 4.83
N GLU A 8 0.30 12.16 4.15
CA GLU A 8 0.38 11.90 2.72
C GLU A 8 0.02 10.43 2.48
N SER A 9 -0.98 10.20 1.63
CA SER A 9 -1.34 8.86 1.22
C SER A 9 -0.13 8.21 0.56
N PRO A 10 0.16 6.93 0.85
CA PRO A 10 1.31 6.25 0.28
C PRO A 10 1.23 6.27 -1.25
N ARG A 11 2.38 6.44 -1.89
CA ARG A 11 2.47 6.45 -3.34
C ARG A 11 2.18 5.05 -3.87
N PRO A 12 1.55 4.91 -5.05
CA PRO A 12 1.36 3.61 -5.67
C PRO A 12 2.72 3.04 -6.09
N VAL A 13 3.18 2.02 -5.38
CA VAL A 13 4.43 1.29 -5.69
C VAL A 13 4.20 -0.12 -6.22
N THR A 14 3.00 -0.67 -6.00
CA THR A 14 2.62 -1.99 -6.49
C THR A 14 2.16 -1.89 -7.95
N PRO A 15 2.34 -2.95 -8.77
CA PRO A 15 1.81 -2.96 -10.14
C PRO A 15 0.31 -2.69 -10.22
N LEU A 16 -0.46 -3.13 -9.22
CA LEU A 16 -1.90 -2.88 -9.14
C LEU A 16 -2.20 -1.42 -8.82
N GLY A 17 -1.54 -0.82 -7.83
CA GLY A 17 -1.71 0.60 -7.50
C GLY A 17 -1.33 1.50 -8.68
N ILE A 18 -0.24 1.18 -9.39
CA ILE A 18 0.18 1.91 -10.59
C ILE A 18 -0.84 1.75 -11.72
N LEU A 19 -1.43 0.56 -11.89
CA LEU A 19 -2.52 0.34 -12.85
C LEU A 19 -3.74 1.19 -12.53
N VAL A 20 -4.14 1.25 -11.25
CA VAL A 20 -5.26 2.09 -10.79
C VAL A 20 -5.00 3.56 -11.11
N GLU A 21 -3.82 4.10 -10.76
CA GLU A 21 -3.45 5.50 -11.05
C GLU A 21 -3.51 5.82 -12.56
N HIS A 22 -3.02 4.90 -13.41
CA HIS A 22 -3.12 5.05 -14.85
C HIS A 22 -4.58 5.02 -15.35
N LEU A 23 -5.44 4.16 -14.80
CA LEU A 23 -6.84 4.08 -15.17
C LEU A 23 -7.62 5.31 -14.70
N GLU A 24 -7.34 5.83 -13.50
CA GLU A 24 -7.89 7.10 -13.00
C GLU A 24 -7.55 8.26 -13.94
N THR A 25 -6.28 8.36 -14.33
CA THR A 25 -5.81 9.37 -15.30
C THR A 25 -6.54 9.22 -16.63
N ALA A 26 -6.66 7.99 -17.15
CA ALA A 26 -7.35 7.73 -18.41
C ALA A 26 -8.84 8.12 -18.34
N VAL A 27 -9.52 7.80 -17.25
CA VAL A 27 -10.92 8.18 -17.00
C VAL A 27 -11.08 9.71 -16.99
N GLN A 28 -10.18 10.42 -16.32
CA GLN A 28 -10.18 11.89 -16.29
C GLN A 28 -9.99 12.49 -17.69
N MET A 29 -9.03 11.98 -18.46
CA MET A 29 -8.77 12.44 -19.83
C MET A 29 -9.99 12.28 -20.76
N VAL A 30 -10.74 11.19 -20.60
CA VAL A 30 -11.91 10.92 -21.46
C VAL A 30 -13.20 11.58 -20.99
N ALA A 31 -13.25 12.12 -19.76
CA ALA A 31 -14.46 12.68 -19.17
C ALA A 31 -15.09 13.76 -20.06
N GLU A 32 -14.30 14.74 -20.48
CA GLU A 32 -14.73 15.87 -21.33
C GLU A 32 -14.48 15.64 -22.83
N SER A 33 -13.81 14.55 -23.19
CA SER A 33 -13.49 14.22 -24.57
C SER A 33 -14.70 13.67 -25.35
N ASN A 34 -14.75 13.92 -26.66
CA ASN A 34 -15.75 13.38 -27.57
C ASN A 34 -15.43 11.93 -27.98
N VAL A 35 -15.47 11.02 -27.00
CA VAL A 35 -15.26 9.56 -27.19
C VAL A 35 -16.59 8.82 -27.00
N PRO A 36 -16.80 7.67 -27.69
CA PRO A 36 -18.03 6.90 -27.58
C PRO A 36 -18.36 6.56 -26.12
N ALA A 37 -19.64 6.69 -25.75
CA ALA A 37 -20.10 6.42 -24.37
C ALA A 37 -19.69 5.03 -23.88
N ALA A 38 -19.72 4.02 -24.77
CA ALA A 38 -19.28 2.67 -24.46
C ALA A 38 -17.82 2.61 -23.97
N VAL A 39 -16.91 3.41 -24.56
CA VAL A 39 -15.51 3.48 -24.14
C VAL A 39 -15.40 4.05 -22.73
N LYS A 40 -16.11 5.15 -22.44
CA LYS A 40 -16.13 5.76 -21.10
C LYS A 40 -16.65 4.74 -20.05
N THR A 41 -17.72 4.02 -20.38
CA THR A 41 -18.29 2.99 -19.50
C THR A 41 -17.31 1.84 -19.26
N HIS A 42 -16.64 1.35 -20.30
CA HIS A 42 -15.68 0.25 -20.13
C HIS A 42 -14.44 0.68 -19.33
N LEU A 43 -13.94 1.90 -19.54
CA LEU A 43 -12.84 2.45 -18.75
C LEU A 43 -13.22 2.57 -17.27
N GLN A 44 -14.37 3.17 -16.96
CA GLN A 44 -14.84 3.28 -15.58
C GLN A 44 -14.98 1.90 -14.92
N LYS A 45 -15.62 0.93 -15.59
CA LYS A 45 -15.74 -0.43 -15.05
C LYS A 45 -14.39 -1.10 -14.79
N THR A 46 -13.39 -0.83 -15.65
CA THR A 46 -12.05 -1.39 -15.48
C THR A 46 -11.36 -0.76 -14.27
N LEU A 47 -11.51 0.55 -14.09
CA LEU A 47 -11.05 1.25 -12.90
C LEU A 47 -11.71 0.69 -11.63
N ASP A 48 -13.05 0.56 -11.64
CA ASP A 48 -13.79 0.06 -10.47
C ASP A 48 -13.34 -1.36 -10.08
N LEU A 49 -13.09 -2.24 -11.07
CA LEU A 49 -12.58 -3.58 -10.82
C LEU A 49 -11.15 -3.58 -10.27
N ALA A 50 -10.26 -2.75 -10.83
CA ALA A 50 -8.88 -2.68 -10.39
C ALA A 50 -8.77 -2.07 -8.98
N ALA A 51 -9.41 -0.91 -8.76
CA ALA A 51 -9.42 -0.21 -7.48
C ALA A 51 -10.15 -0.98 -6.38
N GLY A 52 -11.11 -1.83 -6.75
CA GLY A 52 -11.84 -2.69 -5.81
C GLY A 52 -11.07 -3.92 -5.35
N LEU A 53 -9.95 -4.28 -6.00
CA LEU A 53 -9.24 -5.52 -5.70
C LEU A 53 -8.52 -5.48 -4.34
N ASP A 54 -7.79 -4.39 -4.03
CA ASP A 54 -7.13 -4.26 -2.72
C ASP A 54 -8.12 -4.24 -1.55
N PRO A 55 -9.19 -3.42 -1.55
CA PRO A 55 -10.21 -3.46 -0.50
C PRO A 55 -10.86 -4.84 -0.33
N TYR A 56 -11.13 -5.54 -1.44
CA TYR A 56 -11.69 -6.89 -1.39
C TYR A 56 -10.73 -7.87 -0.74
N LEU A 57 -9.44 -7.82 -1.09
CA LEU A 57 -8.42 -8.68 -0.51
C LEU A 57 -8.22 -8.38 0.97
N ASP A 58 -8.21 -7.11 1.36
CA ASP A 58 -8.12 -6.70 2.76
C ASP A 58 -9.30 -7.23 3.58
N GLU A 59 -10.54 -7.08 3.08
CA GLU A 59 -11.73 -7.57 3.79
C GLU A 59 -11.79 -9.10 3.88
N CYS A 60 -11.34 -9.80 2.83
CA CYS A 60 -11.40 -11.26 2.75
C CYS A 60 -10.20 -11.95 3.39
N THR A 61 -9.16 -11.21 3.78
CA THR A 61 -7.96 -11.75 4.42
C THR A 61 -8.14 -11.71 5.94
N THR A 62 -7.55 -12.68 6.65
CA THR A 62 -7.60 -12.67 8.11
C THR A 62 -6.87 -11.44 8.65
N GLN A 63 -7.56 -10.59 9.41
CA GLN A 63 -6.99 -9.39 10.01
C GLN A 63 -5.67 -9.66 10.76
N GLU A 64 -4.79 -8.66 10.71
CA GLU A 64 -3.53 -8.68 11.43
C GLU A 64 -3.71 -8.48 12.93
N SER A 65 -2.67 -8.82 13.68
CA SER A 65 -2.67 -8.59 15.11
C SER A 65 -2.61 -7.09 15.43
N PRO A 66 -3.12 -6.65 16.60
CA PRO A 66 -3.00 -5.25 17.03
C PRO A 66 -1.55 -4.73 17.04
N ALA A 67 -0.57 -5.59 17.29
CA ALA A 67 0.85 -5.22 17.28
C ALA A 67 1.35 -4.87 15.88
N LEU A 68 0.93 -5.61 14.85
CA LEU A 68 1.30 -5.35 13.45
C LEU A 68 0.65 -4.05 12.97
N ASN A 69 -0.64 -3.84 13.28
CA ASN A 69 -1.33 -2.59 12.96
C ASN A 69 -0.67 -1.37 13.62
N ALA A 70 -0.20 -1.51 14.87
CA ALA A 70 0.53 -0.44 15.54
C ALA A 70 1.86 -0.10 14.83
N ILE A 71 2.57 -1.10 14.29
CA ILE A 71 3.78 -0.88 13.49
C ILE A 71 3.43 -0.18 12.17
N ALA A 72 2.37 -0.60 11.49
CA ALA A 72 1.91 0.02 10.26
C ALA A 72 1.56 1.50 10.44
N ILE A 73 0.74 1.82 11.45
CA ILE A 73 0.37 3.20 11.78
C ILE A 73 1.60 4.03 12.14
N LYS A 74 2.51 3.49 12.94
CA LYS A 74 3.74 4.20 13.30
C LYS A 74 4.59 4.49 12.05
N THR A 75 4.72 3.51 11.16
CA THR A 75 5.52 3.62 9.94
C THR A 75 4.94 4.65 8.97
N SER A 76 3.62 4.69 8.82
CA SER A 76 2.93 5.64 7.92
C SER A 76 2.88 7.08 8.46
N THR A 77 3.06 7.25 9.77
CA THR A 77 3.02 8.58 10.43
C THR A 77 4.40 9.15 10.74
N GLU A 78 5.46 8.39 10.50
CA GLU A 78 6.84 8.81 10.70
C GLU A 78 7.32 9.73 9.56
N ASP A 79 8.02 10.81 9.93
CA ASP A 79 8.60 11.72 8.95
C ASP A 79 9.97 11.19 8.50
N TRP A 80 9.94 10.27 7.54
CA TRP A 80 11.15 9.61 7.04
C TRP A 80 12.15 10.56 6.37
N SER A 81 11.66 11.67 5.79
CA SER A 81 12.53 12.71 5.21
C SER A 81 13.34 13.40 6.31
N LYS A 82 12.68 13.72 7.43
CA LYS A 82 13.35 14.28 8.60
C LYS A 82 14.30 13.29 9.26
N GLN A 83 13.91 12.02 9.40
CA GLN A 83 14.79 10.99 9.96
C GLN A 83 16.10 10.87 9.18
N PHE A 84 16.04 11.02 7.86
CA PHE A 84 17.24 11.06 7.03
C PHE A 84 18.02 12.37 7.18
N SER A 85 17.35 13.54 7.17
CA SER A 85 18.03 14.83 7.32
C SER A 85 18.74 15.00 8.67
N ASP A 86 18.16 14.43 9.72
CA ASP A 86 18.71 14.46 11.09
C ASP A 86 19.82 13.40 11.27
N GLY A 87 20.10 12.59 10.25
CA GLY A 87 21.14 11.55 10.25
C GLY A 87 20.78 10.31 11.08
N ALA A 88 19.52 10.16 11.48
CA ALA A 88 19.03 9.00 12.23
C ALA A 88 18.98 7.74 11.35
N THR A 89 18.80 7.90 10.04
CA THR A 89 18.91 6.81 9.06
C THR A 89 20.08 7.03 8.10
N VAL A 90 20.77 5.94 7.74
CA VAL A 90 21.90 5.98 6.79
C VAL A 90 21.42 6.23 5.34
N ARG A 91 20.14 5.99 5.07
CA ARG A 91 19.49 6.17 3.77
C ARG A 91 18.11 6.79 3.97
N GLN A 92 17.61 7.45 2.93
CA GLN A 92 16.23 7.85 2.87
C GLN A 92 15.35 6.60 2.81
N LEU A 93 14.50 6.45 3.82
CA LEU A 93 13.51 5.38 3.90
C LEU A 93 12.16 5.96 3.51
N GLU A 94 11.23 5.10 3.14
CA GLU A 94 9.88 5.49 2.72
C GLU A 94 8.87 4.54 3.39
N GLN A 95 7.65 5.03 3.66
CA GLN A 95 6.63 4.23 4.34
C GLN A 95 6.24 2.98 3.52
N GLU A 96 6.37 3.07 2.20
CA GLU A 96 6.10 2.01 1.23
C GLU A 96 7.09 0.83 1.32
N MET A 97 8.17 0.95 2.13
CA MET A 97 9.11 -0.14 2.38
C MET A 97 8.61 -1.16 3.42
N LEU A 98 7.48 -0.89 4.08
CA LEU A 98 6.85 -1.83 5.01
C LEU A 98 6.17 -2.97 4.24
N SER A 99 6.35 -4.21 4.72
CA SER A 99 5.53 -5.33 4.25
C SER A 99 4.09 -5.14 4.72
N GLY A 100 3.14 -5.13 3.78
CA GLY A 100 1.73 -4.90 4.06
C GLY A 100 1.04 -6.06 4.76
N HIS A 101 -0.22 -5.83 5.07
CA HIS A 101 -1.11 -6.78 5.74
C HIS A 101 -1.12 -8.15 5.04
N LEU A 102 -1.32 -8.13 3.72
CA LEU A 102 -1.46 -9.33 2.89
C LEU A 102 -0.14 -10.11 2.83
N GLU A 103 0.98 -9.43 2.59
CA GLU A 103 2.31 -10.04 2.59
C GLU A 103 2.63 -10.70 3.94
N GLY A 104 2.29 -10.03 5.05
CA GLY A 104 2.45 -10.58 6.41
C GLY A 104 1.69 -11.89 6.62
N GLN A 105 0.46 -12.01 6.09
CA GLN A 105 -0.31 -13.26 6.18
C GLN A 105 0.28 -14.37 5.30
N VAL A 106 0.81 -14.04 4.13
CA VAL A 106 1.52 -15.00 3.27
C VAL A 106 2.78 -15.52 3.96
N LEU A 107 3.60 -14.64 4.55
CA LEU A 107 4.78 -15.05 5.32
C LEU A 107 4.41 -15.95 6.50
N LYS A 108 3.38 -15.57 7.26
CA LYS A 108 2.83 -16.39 8.34
C LYS A 108 2.41 -17.76 7.83
N MET A 109 1.69 -17.83 6.71
CA MET A 109 1.29 -19.10 6.09
C MET A 109 2.51 -19.97 5.77
N PHE A 110 3.57 -19.41 5.20
CA PHE A 110 4.81 -20.16 4.91
C PHE A 110 5.49 -20.70 6.16
N VAL A 111 5.54 -19.92 7.25
CA VAL A 111 6.08 -20.40 8.53
C VAL A 111 5.30 -21.64 9.03
N TYR A 112 3.97 -21.59 8.96
CA TYR A 112 3.14 -22.72 9.38
C TYR A 112 3.28 -23.94 8.46
N MET A 113 3.27 -23.73 7.14
CA MET A 113 3.40 -24.80 6.14
C MET A 113 4.74 -25.54 6.25
N THR A 114 5.83 -24.79 6.44
CA THR A 114 7.19 -25.34 6.53
C THR A 114 7.55 -25.84 7.93
N ARG A 115 6.77 -25.49 8.95
CA ARG A 115 7.07 -25.73 10.37
C ARG A 115 8.44 -25.19 10.78
N ALA A 116 8.87 -24.08 10.18
CA ALA A 116 10.16 -23.45 10.46
C ALA A 116 10.32 -23.20 11.97
N LYS A 117 11.50 -23.56 12.50
CA LYS A 117 11.89 -23.33 13.90
C LYS A 117 12.94 -22.24 14.07
N SER A 118 13.63 -21.92 12.97
CA SER A 118 14.63 -20.86 12.89
C SER A 118 14.40 -20.10 11.60
N ILE A 119 14.29 -18.78 11.69
CA ILE A 119 14.04 -17.86 10.57
C ILE A 119 15.12 -16.78 10.63
N LEU A 120 15.68 -16.43 9.47
CA LEU A 120 16.57 -15.30 9.30
C LEU A 120 15.81 -14.21 8.54
N ASP A 121 15.72 -13.03 9.12
CA ASP A 121 15.17 -11.84 8.48
C ASP A 121 16.32 -10.85 8.21
N ILE A 122 16.41 -10.36 6.97
CA ILE A 122 17.43 -9.40 6.54
C ILE A 122 16.70 -8.17 5.99
N GLY A 123 16.74 -7.09 6.76
CA GLY A 123 16.11 -5.83 6.39
C GLY A 123 14.78 -5.58 7.11
N MET A 124 14.79 -5.66 8.45
CA MET A 124 13.55 -5.58 9.24
C MET A 124 12.87 -4.20 9.26
N PHE A 125 13.53 -3.14 8.80
CA PHE A 125 12.99 -1.78 8.82
C PHE A 125 12.35 -1.39 10.17
N THR A 126 11.02 -1.28 10.24
CA THR A 126 10.26 -0.93 11.45
C THR A 126 9.69 -2.12 12.23
N GLY A 127 9.82 -3.35 11.72
CA GLY A 127 9.25 -4.55 12.32
C GLY A 127 9.55 -5.78 11.52
#